data_AF-A0A2Z6QGU3-F1
#
_entry.id   AF-A0A2Z6QGU3-F1
#
_cell.length_a   1.000
_cell.length_b   1.000
_cell.length_c   1.000
_cell.angle_alpha   90.00
_cell.angle_beta   90.00
_cell.angle_gamma   90.00
#
_symmetry.space_group_name_H-M   'P 1'
#
loop_
_entity.id
_entity.type
_entity.pdbx_description
1 polymer ?
#
loop_
_entity_poly.entity_id
_entity_poly.type
_entity_poly.pdbx_seq_one_letter_code
_entity_poly.pdbx_strand_id
1 'polypeptide(L)'
;MTSSSNINTDKWIIWIENGIAENYINYHNYNEFKNIQRIGFGAFGNVYRATWESSDTVVALKSFEIDNCIMKEIVNEIKLLHEVNFHKNIIQFFGITKRQSNLDNENYIDSNFLLVLEYADSGTLSNYLKDNFHKLDWNIKLKFAIQIADFK
;
A
#
# COMPACT_ATOMS: atom_id res chain seq x y z
N MET A 1 -35.14 5.78 -0.81
CA MET A 1 -34.16 5.72 -1.91
C MET A 1 -32.79 5.54 -1.29
N THR A 2 -32.42 4.29 -1.00
CA THR A 2 -31.07 3.93 -0.57
C THR A 2 -30.17 3.96 -1.80
N SER A 3 -29.18 4.83 -1.74
CA SER A 3 -28.27 5.24 -2.80
C SER A 3 -27.46 4.06 -3.34
N SER A 4 -27.41 3.92 -4.67
CA SER A 4 -26.62 2.94 -5.43
C SER A 4 -25.12 2.94 -5.10
N SER A 5 -24.62 3.97 -4.41
CA SER A 5 -23.24 4.08 -3.94
C SER A 5 -22.89 3.06 -2.86
N ASN A 6 -23.79 2.79 -1.89
CA ASN A 6 -23.48 1.89 -0.77
C ASN A 6 -23.33 0.43 -1.22
N ILE A 7 -24.17 -0.01 -2.16
CA ILE A 7 -24.17 -1.38 -2.69
C ILE A 7 -22.82 -1.76 -3.33
N ASN A 8 -22.16 -0.80 -3.98
CA ASN A 8 -20.90 -1.07 -4.67
C ASN A 8 -19.71 -1.14 -3.69
N THR A 9 -19.72 -0.31 -2.64
CA THR A 9 -18.70 -0.34 -1.57
C THR A 9 -18.76 -1.67 -0.81
N ASP A 10 -19.97 -2.11 -0.45
CA ASP A 10 -20.20 -3.39 0.25
C ASP A 10 -19.65 -4.57 -0.54
N LYS A 11 -19.83 -4.57 -1.87
CA LYS A 11 -19.31 -5.63 -2.76
C LYS A 11 -17.78 -5.77 -2.67
N TRP A 12 -17.04 -4.66 -2.66
CA TRP A 12 -15.57 -4.69 -2.64
C TRP A 12 -15.02 -5.07 -1.27
N ILE A 13 -15.71 -4.67 -0.19
CA ILE A 13 -15.38 -5.12 1.17
C ILE A 13 -15.52 -6.64 1.27
N ILE A 14 -16.66 -7.18 0.82
CA ILE A 14 -16.90 -8.64 0.81
C ILE A 14 -15.81 -9.36 -0.02
N TRP A 15 -15.39 -8.78 -1.15
CA TRP A 15 -14.31 -9.36 -1.95
C TRP A 15 -12.98 -9.44 -1.18
N ILE A 16 -12.61 -8.38 -0.44
CA ILE A 16 -11.41 -8.39 0.39
C ILE A 16 -11.54 -9.41 1.52
N GLU A 17 -12.66 -9.42 2.23
CA GLU A 17 -12.91 -10.34 3.36
C GLU A 17 -12.87 -11.81 2.91
N ASN A 18 -13.49 -12.13 1.77
CA ASN A 18 -13.39 -13.46 1.17
C ASN A 18 -11.94 -13.77 0.76
N GLY A 19 -11.23 -12.81 0.17
CA GLY A 19 -9.82 -12.97 -0.18
C GLY A 19 -8.93 -13.27 1.03
N ILE A 20 -9.22 -12.68 2.19
CA ILE A 20 -8.54 -13.00 3.45
C ILE A 20 -8.92 -14.43 3.90
N ALA A 21 -10.22 -14.75 3.94
CA ALA A 21 -10.72 -16.05 4.42
C ALA A 21 -10.22 -17.24 3.58
N GLU A 22 -10.05 -17.03 2.28
CA GLU A 22 -9.56 -18.03 1.32
C GLU A 22 -8.01 -18.06 1.23
N ASN A 23 -7.29 -17.26 2.05
CA ASN A 23 -5.83 -17.10 2.02
C ASN A 23 -5.27 -16.60 0.67
N TYR A 24 -6.10 -15.94 -0.14
CA TYR A 24 -5.66 -15.26 -1.36
C TYR A 24 -4.95 -13.92 -1.05
N ILE A 25 -5.36 -13.25 0.03
CA ILE A 25 -4.77 -12.01 0.54
C ILE A 25 -4.22 -12.27 1.93
N ASN A 26 -2.91 -12.09 2.11
CA ASN A 26 -2.30 -12.15 3.43
C ASN A 26 -2.84 -11.01 4.31
N TYR A 27 -3.35 -11.36 5.48
CA TYR A 27 -3.79 -10.40 6.49
C TYR A 27 -2.84 -10.43 7.68
N HIS A 28 -2.39 -9.24 8.10
CA HIS A 28 -1.53 -9.06 9.27
C HIS A 28 -2.26 -8.27 10.33
N ASN A 29 -2.03 -8.61 11.61
CA ASN A 29 -2.65 -7.87 12.70
C ASN A 29 -2.00 -6.49 12.81
N TYR A 30 -2.81 -5.43 12.84
CA TYR A 30 -2.31 -4.06 12.93
C TYR A 30 -1.38 -3.83 14.14
N ASN A 31 -1.60 -4.58 15.23
CA ASN A 31 -0.80 -4.47 16.43
C ASN A 31 0.65 -4.98 16.28
N GLU A 32 0.96 -5.73 15.22
CA GLU A 32 2.33 -6.15 14.88
C GLU A 32 3.19 -4.98 14.37
N PHE A 33 2.58 -3.86 14.00
CA PHE A 33 3.27 -2.69 13.48
C PHE A 33 3.49 -1.65 14.59
N LYS A 34 4.75 -1.29 14.83
CA LYS A 34 5.18 -0.30 15.82
C LYS A 34 5.90 0.88 15.18
N ASN A 35 6.18 1.90 16.00
CA ASN A 35 6.94 3.09 15.58
C ASN A 35 6.37 3.73 14.31
N ILE A 36 5.04 3.77 14.20
CA ILE A 36 4.33 4.20 13.00
C ILE A 36 4.52 5.71 12.83
N GLN A 37 5.17 6.11 11.74
CA GLN A 37 5.47 7.50 11.43
C GLN A 37 5.01 7.82 10.00
N ARG A 38 4.21 8.89 9.83
CA ARG A 38 3.85 9.37 8.49
C ARG A 38 5.10 9.89 7.78
N ILE A 39 5.39 9.36 6.59
CA ILE A 39 6.56 9.72 5.78
C ILE A 39 6.20 10.41 4.48
N GLY A 40 4.94 10.33 4.06
CA GLY A 40 4.50 10.92 2.81
C GLY A 40 2.99 10.96 2.67
N PHE A 41 2.56 11.72 1.67
CA PHE A 41 1.19 11.83 1.22
C PHE A 41 1.17 11.98 -0.30
N GLY A 42 0.22 11.34 -0.95
CA GLY A 42 -0.01 11.44 -2.39
C GLY A 42 -1.50 11.57 -2.69
N ALA A 43 -1.84 11.56 -3.97
CA ALA A 43 -3.22 11.74 -4.43
C ALA A 43 -4.21 10.70 -3.85
N PHE A 44 -3.71 9.51 -3.50
CA PHE A 44 -4.53 8.39 -3.05
C PHE A 44 -4.48 8.14 -1.54
N GLY A 45 -3.75 8.96 -0.78
CA GLY A 45 -3.69 8.84 0.68
C GLY A 45 -2.28 8.92 1.28
N ASN A 46 -2.16 8.42 2.51
CA ASN A 46 -0.98 8.61 3.35
C ASN A 46 -0.08 7.38 3.33
N VAL A 47 1.22 7.61 3.45
CA VAL A 47 2.21 6.53 3.61
C VAL A 47 2.89 6.69 4.95
N TYR A 48 2.94 5.59 5.71
CA TYR A 48 3.58 5.51 7.01
C TYR A 48 4.72 4.51 6.97
N ARG A 49 5.83 4.82 7.62
CA ARG A 49 6.89 3.86 7.96
C ARG A 49 6.51 3.17 9.27
N ALA A 50 6.69 1.87 9.36
CA ALA A 50 6.50 1.11 10.60
C ALA A 50 7.56 0.01 10.76
N THR A 51 7.87 -0.34 12.00
CA THR A 51 8.62 -1.56 12.34
C THR A 51 7.62 -2.71 12.44
N TRP A 52 7.90 -3.83 11.78
CA TRP A 52 7.06 -5.03 11.82
C TRP A 52 7.68 -6.07 12.75
N GLU A 53 7.09 -6.25 13.94
CA GLU A 53 7.69 -7.04 15.03
C GLU A 53 7.88 -8.52 14.67
N SER A 54 6.96 -9.12 13.91
CA SER A 54 7.01 -10.56 13.60
C SER A 54 8.09 -10.94 12.57
N SER A 55 8.66 -9.96 11.88
CA SER A 55 9.66 -10.18 10.82
C SER A 55 10.97 -9.38 10.98
N ASP A 56 11.10 -8.60 12.06
CA ASP A 56 12.24 -7.70 12.32
C ASP A 56 12.61 -6.82 11.11
N THR A 57 11.59 -6.36 10.37
CA THR A 57 11.77 -5.54 9.17
C THR A 57 11.03 -4.21 9.26
N VAL A 58 11.36 -3.29 8.36
CA VAL A 58 10.67 -2.01 8.20
C VAL A 58 9.77 -2.10 6.99
N VAL A 59 8.51 -1.67 7.15
CA VAL A 59 7.49 -1.68 6.09
C VAL A 59 6.91 -0.30 5.86
N ALA A 60 6.35 -0.11 4.67
CA ALA A 60 5.48 1.00 4.35
C ALA A 60 4.02 0.57 4.49
N LEU A 61 3.26 1.28 5.31
CA LEU A 61 1.80 1.15 5.42
C LEU A 61 1.17 2.25 4.58
N LYS A 62 0.49 1.88 3.49
CA LYS A 62 -0.24 2.84 2.64
C LYS A 62 -1.71 2.84 3.02
N SER A 63 -2.21 3.98 3.47
CA SER A 63 -3.64 4.22 3.69
C SER A 63 -4.26 4.91 2.49
N PHE A 64 -5.58 4.80 2.38
CA PHE A 64 -6.36 5.51 1.38
C PHE A 64 -7.25 6.54 2.07
N GLU A 65 -7.24 7.79 1.60
CA GLU A 65 -8.18 8.79 2.12
C GLU A 65 -9.57 8.52 1.56
N ILE A 66 -10.59 8.58 2.43
CA ILE A 66 -11.92 8.02 2.17
C ILE A 66 -12.79 9.06 1.46
N ASP A 67 -13.11 8.76 0.20
CA ASP A 67 -14.38 9.12 -0.41
C ASP A 67 -15.06 7.82 -0.87
N ASN A 68 -16.39 7.83 -0.97
CA ASN A 68 -17.25 6.65 -1.17
C ASN A 68 -16.91 5.79 -2.41
N CYS A 69 -16.00 6.23 -3.29
CA CYS A 69 -15.62 5.57 -4.53
C CYS A 69 -14.26 4.83 -4.53
N ILE A 70 -13.52 4.78 -3.41
CA ILE A 70 -12.10 4.36 -3.42
C ILE A 70 -11.87 2.87 -3.17
N MET A 71 -12.87 2.11 -2.68
CA MET A 71 -12.70 0.66 -2.45
C MET A 71 -12.34 -0.13 -3.72
N LYS A 72 -12.86 0.29 -4.87
CA LYS A 72 -12.51 -0.30 -6.16
C LYS A 72 -11.03 -0.08 -6.49
N GLU A 73 -10.48 1.09 -6.16
CA GLU A 73 -9.07 1.42 -6.40
C GLU A 73 -8.16 0.57 -5.52
N ILE A 74 -8.53 0.36 -4.25
CA ILE A 74 -7.81 -0.55 -3.35
C ILE A 74 -7.78 -1.97 -3.92
N VAL A 75 -8.93 -2.50 -4.33
CA VAL A 75 -9.03 -3.85 -4.92
C VAL A 75 -8.22 -3.96 -6.21
N ASN A 76 -8.26 -2.92 -7.06
CA ASN A 76 -7.45 -2.89 -8.28
C ASN A 76 -5.95 -2.87 -7.96
N GLU A 77 -5.51 -2.08 -6.99
CA GLU A 77 -4.10 -2.03 -6.58
C GLU A 77 -3.64 -3.37 -6.00
N ILE A 78 -4.46 -4.02 -5.16
CA ILE A 78 -4.18 -5.37 -4.64
C ILE A 78 -4.01 -6.37 -5.79
N LYS A 79 -4.92 -6.37 -6.77
CA LYS A 79 -4.85 -7.28 -7.93
C LYS A 79 -3.57 -7.07 -8.74
N LEU A 80 -3.26 -5.82 -9.06
CA LEU A 80 -2.05 -5.48 -9.81
C LEU A 80 -0.79 -5.91 -9.07
N LEU A 81 -0.69 -5.60 -7.77
CA LEU A 81 0.43 -6.00 -6.93
C LEU A 81 0.58 -7.52 -6.81
N HIS A 82 -0.53 -8.27 -6.84
CA HIS A 82 -0.52 -9.73 -6.83
C HIS A 82 -0.04 -10.30 -8.18
N GLU A 83 -0.45 -9.71 -9.31
CA GLU A 83 -0.02 -10.14 -10.65
C GLU A 83 1.47 -9.94 -10.90
N VAL A 84 2.04 -8.86 -10.38
CA VAL A 84 3.47 -8.52 -10.56
C VAL A 84 4.35 -8.92 -9.38
N ASN A 85 3.79 -9.67 -8.42
CA ASN A 85 4.47 -10.02 -7.19
C ASN A 85 5.78 -10.77 -7.49
N PHE A 86 6.82 -10.53 -6.67
CA PHE A 86 8.15 -11.16 -6.73
C PHE A 86 9.16 -10.65 -7.76
N HIS A 87 8.88 -9.57 -8.51
CA HIS A 87 9.92 -8.95 -9.32
C HIS A 87 10.86 -8.06 -8.48
N LYS A 88 12.18 -8.31 -8.54
CA LYS A 88 13.21 -7.61 -7.72
C LYS A 88 13.24 -6.07 -7.83
N ASN A 89 12.70 -5.51 -8.91
CA ASN A 89 12.65 -4.06 -9.16
C ASN A 89 11.26 -3.45 -8.86
N ILE A 90 10.32 -4.25 -8.34
CA ILE A 90 8.98 -3.81 -7.94
C ILE A 90 8.85 -3.94 -6.43
N ILE A 91 8.27 -2.91 -5.80
CA ILE A 91 7.96 -2.90 -4.37
C ILE A 91 7.16 -4.15 -4.00
N GLN A 92 7.69 -4.94 -3.07
CA GLN A 92 7.02 -6.15 -2.64
C GLN A 92 5.73 -5.85 -1.89
N PHE A 93 4.67 -6.62 -2.19
CA PHE A 93 3.40 -6.58 -1.48
C PHE A 93 3.32 -7.72 -0.48
N PHE A 94 3.23 -7.39 0.80
CA PHE A 94 3.19 -8.38 1.89
C PHE A 94 1.77 -8.75 2.30
N GLY A 95 0.78 -7.96 1.92
CA GLY A 95 -0.62 -8.17 2.29
C GLY A 95 -1.28 -6.90 2.77
N ILE A 96 -2.33 -7.05 3.56
CA ILE A 96 -3.12 -5.94 4.12
C ILE A 96 -3.21 -6.01 5.63
N THR A 97 -3.53 -4.88 6.25
CA THR A 97 -3.88 -4.78 7.66
C THR A 97 -5.09 -3.87 7.81
N LYS A 98 -5.86 -4.03 8.88
CA LYS A 98 -6.99 -3.15 9.20
C LYS A 98 -6.71 -2.37 10.47
N ARG A 99 -6.73 -1.04 10.41
CA ARG A 99 -6.64 -0.21 11.62
C ARG A 99 -7.98 -0.27 12.35
N GLN A 100 -7.97 -0.66 13.63
CA GLN A 100 -9.16 -0.61 14.47
C GLN A 100 -9.57 0.87 14.64
N SER A 101 -10.78 1.23 14.19
CA SER A 101 -11.38 2.51 14.59
C SER A 101 -11.91 2.33 16.02
N ASN A 102 -11.30 3.02 16.98
CA ASN A 102 -11.85 3.11 18.33
C ASN A 102 -12.98 4.15 18.36
N LEU A 103 -14.02 3.93 17.57
CA LEU A 103 -15.24 4.73 17.64
C LEU A 103 -16.37 3.78 18.02
N ASP A 104 -16.77 3.86 19.28
CA ASP A 104 -17.92 3.19 19.91
C ASP A 104 -19.27 3.66 19.34
N ASN A 105 -19.33 4.01 18.05
CA ASN A 105 -20.54 4.40 17.37
C ASN A 105 -20.69 3.54 16.12
N GLU A 106 -21.49 2.49 16.26
CA GLU A 106 -22.09 1.73 15.17
C GLU A 106 -22.60 2.71 14.09
N ASN A 107 -22.23 2.46 12.82
CA ASN A 107 -22.67 3.15 11.59
C ASN A 107 -21.65 4.01 10.82
N TYR A 108 -20.35 3.79 10.96
CA TYR A 108 -19.42 4.17 9.88
C TYR A 108 -18.59 2.98 9.42
N ILE A 109 -18.80 2.57 8.18
CA ILE A 109 -17.93 1.64 7.45
C ILE A 109 -16.65 2.42 7.13
N ASP A 110 -15.82 2.66 8.15
CA ASP A 110 -14.45 3.11 7.94
C ASP A 110 -13.66 1.87 7.53
N SER A 111 -13.60 1.64 6.22
CA SER A 111 -12.74 0.64 5.60
C SER A 111 -11.27 1.06 5.73
N ASN A 112 -10.77 1.03 6.96
CA ASN A 112 -9.38 1.36 7.31
C ASN A 112 -8.42 0.22 6.89
N PHE A 113 -8.56 -0.29 5.68
CA PHE A 113 -7.58 -1.21 5.09
C PHE A 113 -6.33 -0.41 4.69
N LEU A 114 -5.17 -0.92 5.07
CA LEU A 114 -3.87 -0.43 4.65
C LEU A 114 -3.15 -1.53 3.89
N LEU A 115 -2.42 -1.16 2.85
CA LEU A 115 -1.48 -2.09 2.20
C LEU A 115 -0.19 -2.14 3.02
N VAL A 116 0.35 -3.35 3.18
CA VAL A 116 1.66 -3.60 3.78
C VAL A 116 2.65 -3.83 2.63
N LEU A 117 3.58 -2.91 2.47
CA LEU A 117 4.51 -2.84 1.35
C LEU A 117 5.96 -2.82 1.82
N GLU A 118 6.87 -3.23 0.95
CA GLU A 118 8.31 -3.00 1.13
C GLU A 118 8.61 -1.52 1.33
N TYR A 119 9.47 -1.22 2.31
CA TYR A 119 9.92 0.14 2.57
C TYR A 119 11.19 0.46 1.76
N ALA A 120 11.07 1.42 0.83
CA ALA A 120 12.22 2.00 0.14
C ALA A 120 12.81 3.17 0.94
N ASP A 121 13.98 2.95 1.54
CA ASP A 121 14.64 3.86 2.50
C ASP A 121 15.09 5.22 1.92
N SER A 122 15.29 5.29 0.60
CA SER A 122 15.86 6.45 -0.09
C SER A 122 14.81 7.34 -0.77
N GLY A 123 13.53 7.10 -0.50
CA GLY A 123 12.42 7.85 -1.09
C GLY A 123 12.26 7.59 -2.59
N THR A 124 11.61 8.52 -3.30
CA THR A 124 11.34 8.34 -4.73
C THR A 124 12.55 8.69 -5.58
N LEU A 125 12.71 8.00 -6.72
CA LEU A 125 13.73 8.33 -7.71
C LEU A 125 13.61 9.79 -8.19
N SER A 126 12.39 10.33 -8.31
CA SER A 126 12.16 11.73 -8.66
C SER A 126 12.81 12.69 -7.67
N ASN A 127 12.62 12.46 -6.36
CA ASN A 127 13.24 13.29 -5.33
C ASN A 127 14.76 13.13 -5.33
N TYR A 128 15.25 11.90 -5.44
CA TYR A 128 16.69 11.64 -5.52
C TYR A 128 17.35 12.35 -6.71
N LEU A 129 16.72 12.30 -7.89
CA LEU A 129 17.25 12.93 -9.10
C LEU A 129 17.21 14.46 -9.01
N LYS A 130 16.20 15.08 -8.39
CA LYS A 130 16.17 16.55 -8.20
C LYS A 130 17.45 17.08 -7.57
N ASP A 131 17.97 16.38 -6.56
CA ASP A 131 19.13 16.84 -5.80
C ASP A 131 20.48 16.32 -6.33
N ASN A 132 20.45 15.22 -7.10
CA ASN A 132 21.67 14.49 -7.46
C ASN A 132 21.90 14.32 -8.96
N PHE A 133 20.98 14.71 -9.85
CA PHE A 133 21.11 14.44 -11.29
C PHE A 133 22.44 14.88 -11.92
N HIS A 134 22.97 16.03 -11.47
CA HIS A 134 24.25 16.58 -11.94
C HIS A 134 25.49 15.86 -11.36
N LYS A 135 25.33 15.13 -10.25
CA LYS A 135 26.40 14.36 -9.58
C LYS A 135 26.51 12.93 -10.13
N LEU A 136 25.48 12.45 -10.84
CA LEU A 136 25.45 11.10 -11.39
C LEU A 136 26.14 11.05 -12.75
N ASP A 137 27.04 10.09 -12.92
CA ASP A 137 27.60 9.74 -14.22
C ASP A 137 26.57 9.01 -15.11
N TRP A 138 26.91 8.84 -16.38
CA TRP A 138 26.05 8.16 -17.35
C TRP A 138 25.84 6.67 -17.07
N ASN A 139 26.80 6.00 -16.43
CA ASN A 139 26.68 4.57 -16.12
C ASN A 139 25.61 4.35 -15.05
N ILE A 140 25.55 5.20 -14.03
CA ILE A 140 24.49 5.14 -13.00
C ILE A 140 23.13 5.45 -13.62
N LYS A 141 23.04 6.48 -14.46
CA LYS A 141 21.79 6.82 -15.16
C LYS A 141 21.29 5.69 -16.04
N LEU A 142 22.19 5.05 -16.79
CA LEU A 142 21.87 3.89 -17.61
C LEU A 142 21.44 2.70 -16.74
N LYS A 143 22.08 2.46 -15.60
CA LYS A 143 21.68 1.41 -14.65
C LYS A 143 20.25 1.63 -14.15
N PHE A 144 19.88 2.85 -13.79
CA PHE A 144 18.50 3.16 -13.41
C PHE A 144 17.52 2.88 -14.55
N ALA A 145 17.83 3.33 -15.78
CA ALA A 145 16.98 3.07 -16.94
C ALA A 145 16.79 1.57 -17.21
N ILE A 146 17.87 0.78 -17.10
CA ILE A 146 17.82 -0.68 -17.25
C ILE A 146 16.95 -1.29 -16.15
N GLN A 147 17.14 -0.93 -14.88
CA GLN A 147 16.34 -1.47 -13.77
C GLN A 147 14.85 -1.12 -13.90
N ILE A 148 14.52 0.07 -14.40
CA ILE A 148 13.14 0.48 -14.66
C ILE A 148 12.54 -0.29 -15.84
N ALA A 149 13.32 -0.60 -16.88
CA ALA A 149 12.84 -1.32 -18.06
C ALA A 149 12.82 -2.84 -17.87
N ASP A 150 13.55 -3.36 -16.88
CA ASP A 150 13.61 -4.78 -16.53
C ASP A 150 12.33 -5.16 -15.80
N PHE A 151 11.31 -5.53 -16.59
CA PHE A 151 10.10 -6.24 -16.19
C PHE A 151 10.10 -7.59 -16.91
N LYS A 152 10.81 -8.58 -16.38
CA LYS A 152 10.87 -9.93 -16.95
C LYS A 152 10.23 -10.96 -16.05
#